data_AF-A0A950B1P7-F1
#
_entry.id   AF-A0A950B1P7-F1
#
_cell.length_a   1.000
_cell.length_b   1.000
_cell.length_c   1.000
_cell.angle_alpha   90.00
_cell.angle_beta   90.00
_cell.angle_gamma   90.00
#
_symmetry.space_group_name_H-M   'P 1'
#
loop_
_entity.id
_entity.type
_entity.pdbx_description
1 polymer ?
#
loop_
_entity_poly.entity_id
_entity_poly.type
_entity_poly.pdbx_seq_one_letter_code
_entity_poly.pdbx_strand_id
1 'polypeptide(L)'
;MALKTSLRLIAKRIANAVKAYASNEGLPRGEYDLIRTYDNKNDQISLTFGTVRDIDERRWYAGILQEIRRSFPEYPQMTMFIGLVIREVRNPDEIYTNALVGEDEIDLTELFDRFLDERS
;
A
#
# COMPACT_ATOMS: atom_id res chain seq x y z
N MET A 1 15.21 -17.56 5.71
CA MET A 1 13.75 -17.74 5.93
C MET A 1 13.10 -16.60 6.73
N ALA A 2 13.79 -15.95 7.69
CA ALA A 2 13.20 -14.91 8.56
C ALA A 2 12.73 -13.62 7.83
N LEU A 3 13.47 -13.13 6.83
CA LEU A 3 13.14 -11.89 6.11
C LEU A 3 11.74 -11.94 5.47
N LYS A 4 11.35 -13.10 4.90
CA LYS A 4 10.04 -13.30 4.28
C LYS A 4 8.89 -13.23 5.29
N THR A 5 9.12 -13.70 6.53
CA THR A 5 8.09 -13.67 7.58
C THR A 5 7.87 -12.26 8.11
N SER A 6 8.95 -11.50 8.34
CA SER A 6 8.86 -10.11 8.79
C SER A 6 8.20 -9.22 7.73
N LEU A 7 8.64 -9.32 6.47
CA LEU A 7 8.06 -8.56 5.36
C LEU A 7 6.57 -8.86 5.18
N ARG A 8 6.16 -10.12 5.39
CA ARG A 8 4.75 -10.52 5.35
C ARG A 8 3.90 -9.84 6.43
N LEU A 9 4.42 -9.74 7.66
CA LEU A 9 3.73 -9.07 8.75
C LEU A 9 3.60 -7.56 8.51
N ILE A 10 4.68 -6.95 8.03
CA ILE A 10 4.73 -5.54 7.62
C ILE A 10 3.70 -5.28 6.53
N ALA A 11 3.72 -6.09 5.47
CA ALA A 11 2.79 -6.01 4.36
C ALA A 11 1.33 -6.07 4.83
N LYS A 12 1.02 -7.04 5.72
CA LYS A 12 -0.33 -7.18 6.28
C LYS A 12 -0.77 -5.94 7.08
N ARG A 13 0.11 -5.38 7.91
CA ARG A 13 -0.20 -4.16 8.69
C ARG A 13 -0.46 -2.96 7.78
N ILE A 14 0.36 -2.75 6.75
CA ILE A 14 0.17 -1.68 5.76
C ILE A 14 -1.14 -1.87 5.00
N ALA A 15 -1.42 -3.09 4.51
CA ALA A 15 -2.66 -3.41 3.81
C ALA A 15 -3.89 -3.07 4.67
N ASN A 16 -3.88 -3.48 5.93
CA ASN A 16 -4.96 -3.22 6.88
C ASN A 16 -5.13 -1.72 7.16
N ALA A 17 -4.04 -0.97 7.28
CA ALA A 17 -4.08 0.48 7.48
C ALA A 17 -4.72 1.20 6.29
N VAL A 18 -4.34 0.83 5.06
CA VAL A 18 -4.92 1.40 3.83
C VAL A 18 -6.41 1.04 3.73
N LYS A 19 -6.77 -0.22 4.00
CA LYS A 19 -8.15 -0.69 4.01
C LYS A 19 -9.00 0.05 5.05
N ALA A 20 -8.48 0.25 6.25
CA ALA A 20 -9.16 0.99 7.30
C ALA A 20 -9.42 2.44 6.90
N TYR A 21 -8.40 3.13 6.35
CA TYR A 21 -8.56 4.50 5.87
C TYR A 21 -9.59 4.59 4.74
N ALA A 22 -9.46 3.76 3.70
CA ALA A 22 -10.40 3.76 2.57
C ALA A 22 -11.85 3.49 3.02
N SER A 23 -12.03 2.53 3.93
CA SER A 23 -13.36 2.23 4.50
C SER A 23 -13.93 3.41 5.29
N ASN A 24 -13.12 4.14 6.06
CA ASN A 24 -13.56 5.31 6.81
C ASN A 24 -13.96 6.48 5.90
N GLU A 25 -13.32 6.60 4.74
CA GLU A 25 -13.68 7.56 3.69
C GLU A 25 -14.81 7.06 2.77
N GLY A 26 -15.41 5.90 3.06
CA GLY A 26 -16.53 5.35 2.31
C GLY A 26 -16.16 4.82 0.92
N LEU A 27 -14.90 4.44 0.71
CA LEU A 27 -14.39 3.86 -0.53
C LEU A 27 -14.25 2.33 -0.39
N PRO A 28 -15.12 1.54 -1.05
CA PRO A 28 -15.08 0.08 -0.95
C PRO A 28 -13.92 -0.51 -1.77
N ARG A 29 -13.49 -1.73 -1.42
CA ARG A 29 -12.35 -2.45 -2.04
C ARG A 29 -12.42 -2.57 -3.57
N GLY A 30 -13.61 -2.63 -4.16
CA GLY A 30 -13.78 -2.72 -5.61
C GLY A 30 -13.56 -1.41 -6.37
N GLU A 31 -13.37 -0.29 -5.66
CA GLU A 31 -13.23 1.05 -6.26
C GLU A 31 -11.81 1.61 -6.13
N TYR A 32 -10.89 0.84 -5.56
CA TYR A 32 -9.48 1.18 -5.52
C TYR A 32 -8.62 -0.05 -5.69
N ASP A 33 -7.39 0.20 -6.14
CA ASP A 33 -6.35 -0.79 -6.07
C ASP A 33 -5.05 -0.22 -5.52
N LEU A 34 -4.12 -1.11 -5.16
CA LEU A 34 -2.87 -0.72 -4.55
C LEU A 34 -1.73 -1.61 -5.09
N ILE A 35 -0.68 -1.02 -5.62
CA ILE A 35 0.51 -1.75 -6.07
C ILE A 35 1.63 -1.58 -5.08
N ARG A 36 2.40 -2.65 -4.88
CA ARG A 36 3.46 -2.69 -3.88
C ARG A 36 4.70 -3.36 -4.41
N THR A 37 5.80 -2.62 -4.43
CA THR A 37 7.14 -3.19 -4.64
C THR A 37 7.98 -2.97 -3.40
N TYR A 38 8.91 -3.90 -3.17
CA TYR A 38 9.93 -3.78 -2.14
C TYR A 38 11.31 -3.81 -2.78
N ASP A 39 12.03 -2.71 -2.64
CA ASP A 39 13.41 -2.56 -3.07
C ASP A 39 14.35 -3.09 -1.98
N ASN A 40 15.00 -4.24 -2.25
CA ASN A 40 15.93 -4.85 -1.31
C ASN A 40 17.16 -3.99 -1.02
N LYS A 41 17.59 -3.18 -2.00
CA LYS A 41 18.83 -2.41 -1.92
C LYS A 41 18.68 -1.20 -0.99
N ASN A 42 17.51 -0.57 -1.05
CA ASN A 42 17.19 0.62 -0.27
C ASN A 42 16.29 0.34 0.95
N ASP A 43 15.91 -0.93 1.17
CA ASP A 43 14.96 -1.36 2.21
C ASP A 43 13.67 -0.54 2.16
N GLN A 44 13.17 -0.29 0.95
CA GLN A 44 12.07 0.63 0.70
C GLN A 44 10.83 -0.10 0.19
N ILE A 45 9.67 0.21 0.77
CA ILE A 45 8.37 -0.23 0.25
C ILE A 45 7.76 0.92 -0.54
N SER A 46 7.47 0.69 -1.81
CA SER A 46 6.76 1.64 -2.67
C SER A 46 5.31 1.22 -2.81
N LEU A 47 4.39 2.14 -2.51
CA LEU A 47 2.94 1.94 -2.55
C LEU A 47 2.33 2.88 -3.59
N THR A 48 1.53 2.36 -4.52
CA THR A 48 0.74 3.18 -5.46
C THR A 48 -0.73 2.89 -5.29
N PHE A 49 -1.48 3.82 -4.70
CA PHE A 49 -2.92 3.73 -4.54
C PHE A 49 -3.61 4.36 -5.75
N GLY A 50 -4.47 3.60 -6.42
CA GLY A 50 -5.27 4.06 -7.55
C GLY A 50 -6.76 3.98 -7.24
N THR A 51 -7.52 5.02 -7.57
CA THR A 51 -8.99 4.97 -7.51
C THR A 51 -9.62 5.72 -8.67
N VAL A 52 -10.85 5.33 -9.05
CA VAL A 52 -11.66 6.03 -10.06
C VAL A 52 -12.48 7.18 -9.49
N ARG A 53 -12.49 7.34 -8.16
CA ARG A 53 -13.17 8.46 -7.52
C ARG A 53 -12.32 9.72 -7.60
N ASP A 54 -12.99 10.85 -7.84
CA ASP A 54 -12.42 12.17 -7.60
C ASP A 54 -12.10 12.33 -6.11
N ILE A 55 -10.81 12.49 -5.80
CA ILE A 55 -10.30 12.57 -4.44
C ILE A 55 -9.25 13.67 -4.30
N ASP A 56 -9.19 14.28 -3.11
CA ASP A 56 -8.04 15.12 -2.75
C ASP A 56 -6.83 14.22 -2.45
N GLU A 57 -5.97 14.05 -3.45
CA GLU A 57 -4.76 13.23 -3.38
C GLU A 57 -3.88 13.58 -2.17
N ARG A 58 -3.79 14.86 -1.79
CA ARG A 58 -2.96 15.31 -0.66
C ARG A 58 -3.57 14.87 0.67
N ARG A 59 -4.88 15.02 0.81
CA ARG A 59 -5.61 14.54 2.00
C ARG A 59 -5.49 13.03 2.13
N TRP A 60 -5.68 12.29 1.03
CA TRP A 60 -5.58 10.83 1.00
C TRP A 60 -4.17 10.34 1.31
N TYR A 61 -3.14 10.97 0.74
CA TYR A 61 -1.74 10.68 1.06
C TYR A 61 -1.47 10.84 2.55
N ALA A 62 -1.85 11.99 3.12
CA ALA A 62 -1.60 12.29 4.53
C ALA A 62 -2.37 11.32 5.46
N GLY A 63 -3.62 11.02 5.11
CA GLY A 63 -4.49 10.15 5.89
C GLY A 63 -4.04 8.69 5.90
N ILE A 64 -3.74 8.12 4.72
CA ILE A 64 -3.20 6.76 4.60
C ILE A 64 -1.87 6.65 5.35
N LEU A 65 -0.95 7.60 5.15
CA LEU A 65 0.34 7.57 5.81
C LEU A 65 0.20 7.67 7.34
N GLN A 66 -0.77 8.43 7.84
CA GLN A 66 -1.08 8.50 9.26
C GLN A 66 -1.59 7.16 9.81
N GLU A 67 -2.50 6.49 9.11
CA GLU A 67 -2.97 5.16 9.51
C GLU A 67 -1.85 4.11 9.48
N ILE A 68 -0.97 4.17 8.47
CA ILE A 68 0.22 3.31 8.43
C ILE A 68 1.09 3.57 9.65
N ARG A 69 1.39 4.84 9.99
CA ARG A 69 2.17 5.18 11.20
C ARG A 69 1.54 4.62 12.48
N ARG A 70 0.22 4.72 12.62
CA ARG A 70 -0.53 4.17 13.77
C ARG A 70 -0.44 2.65 13.86
N SER A 71 -0.26 1.95 12.75
CA SER A 71 -0.11 0.49 12.73
C SER A 71 1.27 -0.02 13.16
N PHE A 72 2.26 0.87 13.33
CA PHE A 72 3.61 0.56 13.80
C PHE A 72 4.01 1.44 15.00
N PRO A 73 3.29 1.38 16.14
CA PRO A 73 3.59 2.22 17.29
C PRO A 73 4.95 1.90 17.91
N GLU A 74 5.46 0.67 17.71
CA GLU A 74 6.75 0.23 18.22
C GLU A 74 7.93 0.71 17.36
N TYR A 75 7.67 1.02 16.08
CA TYR A 75 8.69 1.39 15.09
C TYR A 75 8.19 2.50 14.14
N PRO A 76 7.83 3.70 14.65
CA PRO A 76 7.25 4.77 13.83
C PRO A 76 8.19 5.24 12.70
N GLN A 77 9.51 5.14 12.92
CA GLN A 77 10.55 5.46 11.94
C GLN A 77 10.48 4.58 10.68
N MET A 78 9.87 3.39 10.76
CA MET A 78 9.70 2.50 9.61
C MET A 78 8.96 3.20 8.46
N THR A 79 8.06 4.12 8.78
CA THR A 79 7.29 4.86 7.76
C THR A 79 8.13 5.80 6.89
N MET A 80 9.38 6.09 7.27
CA MET A 80 10.33 6.83 6.42
C MET A 80 10.80 6.01 5.22
N PHE A 81 10.67 4.68 5.29
CA PHE A 81 11.01 3.75 4.21
C PHE A 81 9.79 3.35 3.37
N ILE A 82 8.68 4.07 3.51
CA ILE A 82 7.46 3.82 2.75
C ILE A 82 7.22 4.99 1.80
N GLY A 83 7.40 4.75 0.51
CA GLY A 83 6.92 5.65 -0.54
C GLY A 83 5.44 5.41 -0.77
N LEU A 84 4.64 6.48 -0.84
CA LEU A 84 3.21 6.40 -1.17
C LEU A 84 2.88 7.39 -2.28
N VAL A 85 2.23 6.90 -3.32
CA VAL A 85 1.69 7.69 -4.42
C VAL A 85 0.19 7.46 -4.45
N ILE A 86 -0.58 8.54 -4.53
CA ILE A 86 -2.03 8.51 -4.74
C ILE A 86 -2.28 8.95 -6.18
N ARG A 87 -3.16 8.24 -6.89
CA ARG A 87 -3.56 8.57 -8.26
C ARG A 87 -5.04 8.40 -8.45
N GLU A 88 -5.66 9.38 -9.07
CA GLU A 88 -6.92 9.18 -9.80
C GLU A 88 -6.62 8.46 -11.12
N VAL A 89 -7.38 7.40 -11.42
CA VAL A 89 -7.25 6.56 -12.61
C VAL A 89 -8.60 6.33 -13.27
N ARG A 90 -8.61 5.91 -14.54
CA ARG A 90 -9.87 5.61 -15.24
C ARG A 90 -10.43 4.23 -14.92
N ASN A 91 -9.55 3.32 -14.53
CA ASN A 91 -9.85 1.97 -14.08
C ASN A 91 -8.85 1.60 -12.97
N PRO A 92 -9.24 0.93 -11.87
CA PRO A 92 -8.29 0.53 -10.83
C PRO A 92 -7.12 -0.31 -11.38
N ASP A 93 -7.31 -1.07 -12.46
CA ASP A 93 -6.21 -1.86 -13.04
C ASP A 93 -5.15 -1.02 -13.79
N GLU A 94 -5.40 0.27 -14.03
CA GLU A 94 -4.48 1.13 -14.78
C GLU A 94 -3.14 1.32 -14.04
N ILE A 95 -3.14 1.23 -12.71
CA ILE A 95 -1.91 1.34 -11.94
C ILE A 95 -0.92 0.21 -12.26
N TYR A 96 -1.38 -0.97 -12.71
CA TYR A 96 -0.51 -2.13 -13.03
C TYR A 96 0.27 -1.96 -14.32
N THR A 97 -0.20 -1.10 -15.23
CA THR A 97 0.44 -0.93 -16.53
C THR A 97 1.77 -0.16 -16.42
N ASN A 98 1.96 0.58 -15.33
CA ASN A 98 3.16 1.39 -15.07
C ASN A 98 4.10 0.79 -14.01
N ALA A 99 3.77 -0.39 -13.47
CA ALA A 99 4.60 -1.06 -12.46
C ALA A 99 5.76 -1.80 -13.14
N LEU A 100 6.85 -1.07 -13.42
CA LEU A 100 8.11 -1.69 -13.83
C LEU A 100 8.82 -2.18 -12.57
N VAL A 101 8.78 -3.48 -12.31
CA VAL A 101 9.56 -4.11 -11.23
C VAL A 101 11.01 -4.20 -11.71
N GLY A 102 11.90 -3.44 -11.07
CA GLY A 102 13.34 -3.52 -11.34
C GLY A 102 13.94 -4.88 -10.95
N GLU A 103 15.12 -5.23 -11.46
CA GLU A 103 15.77 -6.53 -11.18
C GLU A 103 15.98 -6.81 -9.67
N ASP A 104 16.11 -5.75 -8.85
CA ASP A 104 16.31 -5.83 -7.40
C ASP A 104 15.00 -5.66 -6.59
N GLU A 105 13.86 -5.47 -7.26
CA GLU A 105 12.56 -5.26 -6.64
C GLU A 105 11.77 -6.56 -6.50
N ILE A 106 11.12 -6.72 -5.36
CA ILE A 106 10.18 -7.80 -5.09
C ILE A 106 8.77 -7.25 -5.24
N ASP A 107 8.00 -7.78 -6.19
CA ASP A 107 6.57 -7.53 -6.27
C ASP A 107 5.85 -8.18 -5.07
N LEU A 108 5.15 -7.35 -4.31
CA LEU A 108 4.36 -7.74 -3.15
C LEU A 108 2.86 -7.64 -3.40
N THR A 109 2.43 -7.31 -4.61
CA THR A 109 1.03 -6.97 -4.90
C THR A 109 0.09 -8.15 -4.60
N GLU A 110 0.38 -9.34 -5.12
CA GLU A 110 -0.39 -10.56 -4.80
C GLU A 110 -0.41 -10.90 -3.30
N LEU A 111 0.65 -10.55 -2.56
CA LEU A 111 0.70 -10.78 -1.12
C LEU A 111 -0.25 -9.84 -0.39
N PHE A 112 -0.28 -8.58 -0.78
CA PHE A 112 -1.16 -7.59 -0.19
C PHE A 112 -2.61 -7.77 -0.60
N ASP A 113 -2.90 -8.16 -1.84
CA ASP A 113 -4.29 -8.37 -2.28
C ASP A 113 -4.94 -9.49 -1.49
N ARG A 114 -4.19 -10.57 -1.22
CA ARG A 114 -4.62 -11.60 -0.27
C ARG A 114 -4.98 -11.02 1.11
N PHE A 115 -4.23 -10.04 1.62
CA PHE A 115 -4.53 -9.42 2.91
C PHE A 115 -5.69 -8.42 2.85
N LEU A 116 -5.87 -7.73 1.72
CA LEU A 116 -7.02 -6.87 1.51
C LEU A 116 -8.32 -7.70 1.43
N ASP A 117 -8.24 -8.89 0.82
CA ASP A 117 -9.37 -9.77 0.56
C ASP A 117 -9.62 -10.78 1.70
N GLU A 118 -8.64 -11.03 2.58
CA GLU A 118 -8.82 -11.75 3.84
C GLU A 118 -9.93 -11.05 4.64
N ARG A 119 -11.10 -11.71 4.72
CA ARG A 119 -12.24 -11.27 5.53
C ARG A 119 -11.81 -11.19 6.99
N SER A 120 -12.07 -10.03 7.59
CA SER A 120 -12.27 -9.86 9.03
C SER A 120 -13.26 -10.87 9.58
#